data_AF-G5E2I4-F1
#
_entry.id   AF-G5E2I4-F1
#
_cell.length_a   1.000
_cell.length_b   1.000
_cell.length_c   1.000
_cell.angle_alpha   90.00
_cell.angle_beta   90.00
_cell.angle_gamma   90.00
#
_symmetry.space_group_name_H-M   'P 1'
#
loop_
_entity.id
_entity.type
_entity.pdbx_description
1 polymer ?
#
loop_
_entity_poly.entity_id
_entity_poly.type
_entity_poly.pdbx_seq_one_letter_code
_entity_poly.pdbx_strand_id
1 'polypeptide(L)'
;VIVESLNHEIYEAEYIISAIPPLLTTKIHFKPELPGIRNQLIQRLPVGSVIKCIVYYKEAFWRKMGFCGCMIMEDEDAPVGFTFDDSKPDGSIPAIVGFVFSRKATFMTNLQAGERAAREIMFQMGLITEHEIWKSEPESLDVPARPITTTFLERNLPSAQGLVNFIGYSTF
;
A
#
# COMPACT_ATOMS: atom_id res chain seq x y z
N VAL A 1 -8.14 20.55 25.61
CA VAL A 1 -9.01 20.12 24.48
C VAL A 1 -9.84 18.95 24.95
N ILE A 2 -11.11 18.89 24.57
CA ILE A 2 -12.06 17.87 25.02
C ILE A 2 -12.35 16.90 23.87
N VAL A 3 -12.33 15.59 24.15
CA VAL A 3 -12.77 14.51 23.26
C VAL A 3 -13.93 13.78 23.92
N GLU A 4 -15.03 13.65 23.20
CA GLU A 4 -16.16 12.77 23.57
C GLU A 4 -16.12 11.52 22.67
N SER A 5 -16.19 10.34 23.29
CA SER A 5 -16.30 9.05 22.60
C SER A 5 -17.77 8.66 22.37
N LEU A 6 -18.02 7.63 21.54
CA LEU A 6 -19.38 7.16 21.23
C LEU A 6 -20.13 6.60 22.47
N ASN A 7 -19.41 6.19 23.52
CA ASN A 7 -19.95 5.76 24.81
C ASN A 7 -20.03 6.89 25.85
N HIS A 8 -19.92 8.16 25.42
CA HIS A 8 -20.00 9.36 26.25
C HIS A 8 -18.91 9.48 27.34
N GLU A 9 -17.76 8.83 27.15
CA GLU A 9 -16.58 9.08 27.98
C GLU A 9 -15.92 10.38 27.50
N ILE A 10 -15.52 11.21 28.45
CA ILE A 10 -14.92 12.52 28.20
C ILE A 10 -13.45 12.47 28.60
N TYR A 11 -12.59 12.79 27.64
CA TYR A 11 -11.16 12.87 27.83
C TYR A 11 -10.69 14.31 27.63
N GLU A 12 -9.87 14.81 28.55
CA GLU A 12 -9.26 16.12 28.45
C GLU A 12 -7.73 15.98 28.29
N ALA A 13 -7.18 16.68 27.31
CA ALA A 13 -5.75 16.71 27.01
C ALA A 13 -5.33 18.05 26.42
N GLU A 14 -4.05 18.41 26.52
CA GLU A 14 -3.51 19.64 25.91
C GLU A 14 -3.56 19.58 24.37
N TYR A 15 -3.37 18.39 23.78
CA TYR A 15 -3.32 18.15 22.35
C TYR A 15 -4.03 16.84 21.97
N ILE A 16 -4.41 16.68 20.69
CA ILE A 16 -5.01 15.46 20.13
C ILE A 16 -4.24 15.09 18.85
N ILE A 17 -4.05 13.79 18.60
CA ILE A 17 -3.64 13.30 17.28
C ILE A 17 -4.78 12.50 16.64
N SER A 18 -5.14 12.88 15.41
CA SER A 18 -6.03 12.12 14.53
C SER A 18 -5.22 11.09 13.73
N ALA A 19 -5.00 9.90 14.30
CA ALA A 19 -4.26 8.80 13.67
C ALA A 19 -5.12 7.88 12.78
N ILE A 20 -6.32 8.32 12.41
CA ILE A 20 -7.26 7.59 11.53
C ILE A 20 -7.12 8.04 10.07
N PRO A 21 -7.48 7.20 9.08
CA PRO A 21 -7.54 7.59 7.67
C PRO A 21 -8.32 8.90 7.46
N PRO A 22 -7.90 9.79 6.53
CA PRO A 22 -8.55 11.09 6.31
C PRO A 22 -10.06 11.01 6.13
N LEU A 23 -10.55 10.01 5.40
CA LEU A 23 -11.99 9.77 5.20
C LEU A 23 -12.74 9.52 6.51
N LEU A 24 -12.16 8.81 7.49
CA LEU A 24 -12.78 8.59 8.80
C LEU A 24 -12.83 9.85 9.66
N THR A 25 -11.99 10.86 9.37
CA THR A 25 -12.05 12.18 10.04
C THR A 25 -13.41 12.87 9.80
N THR A 26 -14.13 12.54 8.73
CA THR A 26 -15.50 13.04 8.49
C THR A 26 -16.53 12.60 9.53
N LYS A 27 -16.22 11.58 10.33
CA LYS A 27 -17.09 11.07 11.41
C LYS A 27 -16.89 11.81 12.75
N ILE A 28 -15.94 12.73 12.84
CA ILE A 28 -15.65 13.49 14.07
C ILE A 28 -16.26 14.89 13.93
N HIS A 29 -17.06 15.31 14.92
CA HIS A 29 -17.61 16.66 14.99
C HIS A 29 -16.61 17.62 15.66
N PHE A 30 -15.96 18.46 14.87
CA PHE A 30 -15.01 19.46 15.36
C PHE A 30 -15.71 20.74 15.81
N LYS A 31 -15.32 21.27 16.98
CA LYS A 31 -15.73 22.58 17.50
C LYS A 31 -14.49 23.33 18.00
N PRO A 32 -14.09 24.47 17.39
CA PRO A 32 -14.63 25.05 16.17
C PRO A 32 -14.49 24.13 14.94
N GLU A 33 -15.22 24.42 13.87
CA GLU A 33 -15.18 23.62 12.63
C GLU A 33 -13.79 23.61 11.98
N LEU A 34 -13.50 22.57 11.20
CA LEU A 34 -12.28 22.49 10.42
C LEU A 34 -12.24 23.56 9.31
N PRO A 35 -11.06 24.14 9.00
CA PRO A 35 -10.92 25.06 7.87
C PRO A 35 -11.45 24.46 6.57
N GLY A 36 -12.15 25.27 5.75
CA GLY A 36 -12.88 24.80 4.57
C GLY A 36 -12.06 23.95 3.60
N ILE A 37 -10.78 24.26 3.41
CA ILE A 37 -9.84 23.47 2.60
C ILE A 37 -9.69 22.04 3.17
N ARG A 38 -9.50 21.90 4.49
CA ARG A 38 -9.37 20.59 5.15
C ARG A 38 -10.69 19.83 5.10
N ASN A 39 -11.83 20.50 5.31
CA ASN A 39 -13.15 19.89 5.25
C ASN A 39 -13.48 19.35 3.85
N GLN A 40 -13.12 20.08 2.79
CA GLN A 40 -13.23 19.59 1.41
C GLN A 40 -12.24 18.46 1.08
N LEU A 41 -11.02 18.50 1.62
CA LEU A 41 -10.00 17.46 1.39
C LEU A 41 -10.43 16.10 1.94
N ILE A 42 -10.89 16.03 3.20
CA ILE A 42 -11.27 14.75 3.84
C ILE A 42 -12.46 14.06 3.17
N GLN A 43 -13.28 14.79 2.40
CA GLN A 43 -14.40 14.25 1.62
C GLN A 43 -13.98 13.75 0.22
N ARG A 44 -12.77 14.07 -0.25
CA ARG A 44 -12.29 13.80 -1.61
C ARG A 44 -11.14 12.79 -1.69
N LEU A 45 -10.87 12.09 -0.58
CA LEU A 45 -9.84 11.07 -0.46
C LEU A 45 -10.50 9.68 -0.26
N PRO A 46 -11.03 9.05 -1.32
CA PRO A 46 -11.57 7.69 -1.23
C PRO A 46 -10.46 6.69 -0.96
N VAL A 47 -10.77 5.64 -0.19
CA VAL A 47 -9.88 4.50 0.02
C VAL A 47 -10.00 3.50 -1.14
N GLY A 48 -8.88 2.90 -1.55
CA GLY A 48 -8.89 1.81 -2.54
C GLY A 48 -9.53 0.54 -1.98
N SER A 49 -10.10 -0.30 -2.86
CA SER A 49 -10.65 -1.61 -2.49
C SER A 49 -9.67 -2.74 -2.84
N VAL A 50 -9.44 -3.65 -1.89
CA VAL A 50 -8.63 -4.86 -2.08
C VAL A 50 -9.15 -6.00 -1.19
N ILE A 51 -9.15 -7.24 -1.67
CA ILE A 51 -9.29 -8.44 -0.81
C ILE A 51 -7.98 -9.19 -0.82
N LYS A 52 -7.49 -9.53 0.39
CA LYS A 52 -6.42 -10.49 0.59
C LYS A 52 -7.03 -11.86 0.88
N CYS A 53 -7.01 -12.75 -0.11
CA CYS A 53 -7.38 -14.16 0.06
C CYS A 53 -6.14 -14.96 0.44
N ILE A 54 -6.25 -15.94 1.34
CA ILE A 54 -5.18 -16.90 1.65
C ILE A 54 -5.77 -18.30 1.54
N VAL A 55 -5.25 -19.11 0.62
CA VAL A 55 -5.70 -20.48 0.38
C VAL A 55 -4.61 -21.43 0.88
N TYR A 56 -4.97 -22.27 1.84
CA TYR A 56 -4.10 -23.26 2.45
C TYR A 56 -4.18 -24.59 1.70
N TYR A 57 -3.04 -25.28 1.56
CA TYR A 57 -2.92 -26.55 0.88
C TYR A 57 -2.19 -27.57 1.77
N LYS A 58 -2.43 -28.87 1.50
CA LYS A 58 -1.70 -29.95 2.19
C LYS A 58 -0.19 -29.92 1.90
N GLU A 59 0.17 -29.54 0.67
CA GLU A 59 1.56 -29.50 0.18
C GLU A 59 1.76 -28.31 -0.75
N ALA A 60 2.96 -27.72 -0.77
CA ALA A 60 3.35 -26.66 -1.70
C ALA A 60 3.63 -27.23 -3.11
N PHE A 61 2.59 -27.79 -3.75
CA PHE A 61 2.72 -28.57 -4.98
C PHE A 61 3.34 -27.77 -6.15
N TRP A 62 3.10 -26.46 -6.21
CA TRP A 62 3.69 -25.55 -7.19
C TRP A 62 5.22 -25.61 -7.19
N ARG A 63 5.87 -25.78 -6.03
CA ARG A 63 7.33 -25.92 -5.91
C ARG A 63 7.84 -27.19 -6.60
N LYS A 64 7.07 -28.30 -6.52
CA LYS A 64 7.39 -29.57 -7.22
C LYS A 64 7.26 -29.43 -8.74
N MET A 65 6.51 -28.45 -9.22
CA MET A 65 6.35 -28.11 -10.65
C MET A 65 7.37 -27.05 -11.12
N GLY A 66 8.29 -26.60 -10.26
CA GLY A 66 9.27 -25.55 -10.59
C GLY A 66 8.77 -24.11 -10.44
N PHE A 67 7.56 -23.90 -9.90
CA PHE A 67 6.99 -22.57 -9.69
C PHE A 67 7.23 -22.04 -8.26
N CYS A 68 7.46 -20.72 -8.14
CA CYS A 68 7.66 -20.03 -6.87
C CYS A 68 6.36 -19.53 -6.20
N GLY A 69 5.18 -19.84 -6.76
CA GLY A 69 3.87 -19.36 -6.27
C GLY A 69 3.54 -17.89 -6.58
N CYS A 70 4.47 -17.15 -7.20
CA CYS A 70 4.19 -15.85 -7.80
C CYS A 70 3.47 -16.04 -9.14
N MET A 71 2.27 -15.48 -9.30
CA MET A 71 1.50 -15.53 -10.55
C MET A 71 0.89 -14.16 -10.82
N ILE A 72 1.11 -13.63 -12.03
CA ILE A 72 0.43 -12.44 -12.56
C ILE A 72 -0.69 -12.96 -13.48
N MET A 73 -1.92 -12.52 -13.22
CA MET A 73 -3.10 -12.88 -14.00
C MET A 73 -3.67 -11.61 -14.63
N GLU A 74 -3.45 -11.43 -15.93
CA GLU A 74 -3.94 -10.29 -16.71
C GLU A 74 -5.36 -10.49 -17.26
N ASP A 75 -5.97 -11.65 -16.99
CA ASP A 75 -7.32 -12.01 -17.41
C ASP A 75 -8.39 -11.19 -16.64
N GLU A 76 -9.31 -10.56 -17.38
CA GLU A 76 -10.41 -9.79 -16.80
C GLU A 76 -11.43 -10.68 -16.07
N ASP A 77 -11.57 -11.96 -16.42
CA ASP A 77 -12.47 -12.89 -15.72
C ASP A 77 -11.82 -13.56 -14.50
N ALA A 78 -10.49 -13.54 -14.38
CA ALA A 78 -9.79 -14.11 -13.22
C ALA A 78 -10.09 -13.32 -11.93
N PRO A 79 -10.55 -13.96 -10.83
CA PRO A 79 -10.96 -13.22 -9.62
C PRO A 79 -9.77 -12.55 -8.91
N VAL A 80 -8.57 -13.12 -9.02
CA VAL A 80 -7.33 -12.62 -8.40
C VAL A 80 -6.42 -12.12 -9.51
N GLY A 81 -5.83 -10.93 -9.36
CA GLY A 81 -4.88 -10.38 -10.34
C GLY A 81 -3.42 -10.77 -10.06
N PHE A 82 -3.08 -11.04 -8.81
CA PHE A 82 -1.70 -11.31 -8.39
C PHE A 82 -1.63 -12.21 -7.15
N THR A 83 -0.65 -13.12 -7.11
CA THR A 83 -0.43 -14.05 -5.98
C THR A 83 1.02 -14.14 -5.54
N PHE A 84 1.23 -14.66 -4.33
CA PHE A 84 2.54 -15.13 -3.84
C PHE A 84 2.39 -16.44 -3.05
N ASP A 85 3.51 -17.13 -2.87
CA ASP A 85 3.67 -18.18 -1.86
C ASP A 85 3.74 -17.54 -0.45
N ASP A 86 2.74 -17.85 0.41
CA ASP A 86 2.67 -17.44 1.83
C ASP A 86 2.98 -18.62 2.77
N SER A 87 3.64 -19.66 2.24
CA SER A 87 4.02 -20.81 3.06
C SER A 87 5.00 -20.40 4.14
N LYS A 88 4.86 -20.99 5.33
CA LYS A 88 5.71 -20.63 6.46
C LYS A 88 7.18 -21.03 6.19
N PRO A 89 8.18 -20.35 6.79
CA PRO A 89 9.60 -20.56 6.46
C PRO A 89 10.12 -21.99 6.70
N ASP A 90 9.49 -22.70 7.63
CA ASP A 90 9.73 -24.11 7.95
C ASP A 90 9.06 -25.11 6.97
N GLY A 91 8.23 -24.60 6.04
CA GLY A 91 7.44 -25.39 5.10
C GLY A 91 6.21 -26.08 5.68
N SER A 92 5.87 -25.85 6.96
CA SER A 92 4.83 -26.61 7.67
C SER A 92 3.40 -26.32 7.22
N ILE A 93 3.14 -25.07 6.80
CA ILE A 93 1.83 -24.59 6.37
C ILE A 93 1.99 -24.05 4.94
N PRO A 94 1.68 -24.85 3.90
CA PRO A 94 1.64 -24.40 2.52
C PRO A 94 0.46 -23.47 2.25
N ALA A 95 0.71 -22.30 1.67
CA ALA A 95 -0.33 -21.34 1.35
C ALA A 95 -0.01 -20.51 0.10
N ILE A 96 -1.05 -20.14 -0.64
CA ILE A 96 -0.99 -19.06 -1.64
C ILE A 96 -1.80 -17.88 -1.11
N VAL A 97 -1.18 -16.70 -1.06
CA VAL A 97 -1.89 -15.43 -0.89
C VAL A 97 -2.24 -14.87 -2.26
N GLY A 98 -3.47 -14.37 -2.42
CA GLY A 98 -3.95 -13.72 -3.63
C GLY A 98 -4.62 -12.38 -3.35
N PHE A 99 -4.46 -11.43 -4.26
CA PHE A 99 -5.05 -10.10 -4.19
C PHE A 99 -6.12 -9.89 -5.27
N VAL A 100 -7.34 -9.63 -4.83
CA VAL A 100 -8.44 -9.09 -5.65
C VAL A 100 -8.34 -7.58 -5.59
N PHE A 101 -8.30 -6.88 -6.73
CA PHE A 101 -8.11 -5.43 -6.79
C PHE A 101 -9.37 -4.67 -7.26
N SER A 102 -9.47 -3.41 -6.85
CA SER A 102 -10.33 -2.38 -7.47
C SER A 102 -11.79 -2.83 -7.63
N ARG A 103 -12.38 -2.79 -8.82
CA ARG A 103 -13.81 -3.11 -9.06
C ARG A 103 -14.18 -4.53 -8.63
N LYS A 104 -13.30 -5.51 -8.88
CA LYS A 104 -13.48 -6.91 -8.44
C LYS A 104 -13.54 -6.97 -6.92
N ALA A 105 -12.67 -6.22 -6.25
CA ALA A 105 -12.70 -6.11 -4.79
C ALA A 105 -13.99 -5.44 -4.33
N THR A 106 -14.39 -4.27 -4.85
CA THR A 106 -15.61 -3.56 -4.44
C THR A 106 -16.88 -4.42 -4.57
N PHE A 107 -16.98 -5.26 -5.62
CA PHE A 107 -18.07 -6.22 -5.78
C PHE A 107 -18.10 -7.32 -4.69
N MET A 108 -16.93 -7.66 -4.14
CA MET A 108 -16.74 -8.74 -3.15
C MET A 108 -16.55 -8.21 -1.70
N THR A 109 -16.19 -6.93 -1.49
CA THR A 109 -15.85 -6.30 -0.19
C THR A 109 -17.04 -5.64 0.51
N ASN A 110 -18.14 -6.37 0.73
CA ASN A 110 -19.07 -6.00 1.81
C ASN A 110 -18.52 -6.42 3.20
N LEU A 111 -17.19 -6.44 3.35
CA LEU A 111 -16.39 -7.06 4.41
C LEU A 111 -15.09 -6.22 4.61
N GLN A 112 -14.66 -6.03 5.86
CA GLN A 112 -13.98 -4.79 6.36
C GLN A 112 -12.43 -4.80 6.42
N ALA A 113 -11.79 -3.66 6.74
CA ALA A 113 -10.34 -3.39 6.66
C ALA A 113 -9.75 -2.50 7.81
N GLY A 114 -8.41 -2.32 7.84
CA GLY A 114 -7.65 -1.36 8.67
C GLY A 114 -6.19 -1.79 8.97
N GLU A 115 -5.23 -1.04 9.55
CA GLU A 115 -4.92 0.41 9.72
C GLU A 115 -3.41 0.57 10.13
N ARG A 116 -2.76 1.75 9.99
CA ARG A 116 -1.47 2.14 10.67
C ARG A 116 -1.04 3.61 10.41
N ALA A 117 -0.85 4.45 11.44
CA ALA A 117 -0.32 5.83 11.33
C ALA A 117 0.34 6.35 12.64
N ALA A 118 1.58 5.93 12.94
CA ALA A 118 2.18 6.15 14.28
C ALA A 118 3.44 7.05 14.35
N ARG A 119 4.06 7.45 13.24
CA ARG A 119 5.42 8.06 13.26
C ARG A 119 5.47 9.59 13.37
N GLU A 120 4.42 10.30 12.96
CA GLU A 120 4.43 11.78 12.89
C GLU A 120 4.26 12.48 14.25
N ILE A 121 3.78 11.75 15.26
CA ILE A 121 3.44 12.27 16.60
C ILE A 121 4.67 12.71 17.40
N MET A 122 5.75 11.93 17.30
CA MET A 122 6.91 12.06 18.19
C MET A 122 7.63 13.41 18.03
N PHE A 123 7.51 14.06 16.87
CA PHE A 123 8.07 15.38 16.62
C PHE A 123 7.37 16.50 17.39
N GLN A 124 6.03 16.55 17.36
CA GLN A 124 5.28 17.64 17.98
C GLN A 124 5.38 17.67 19.51
N MET A 125 5.77 16.56 20.14
CA MET A 125 5.95 16.45 21.59
C MET A 125 7.33 16.94 22.09
N GLY A 126 8.20 17.45 21.21
CA GLY A 126 9.56 17.86 21.57
C GLY A 126 10.50 16.70 21.97
N LEU A 127 10.06 15.46 21.76
CA LEU A 127 10.85 14.24 22.01
C LEU A 127 11.93 14.04 20.93
N ILE A 128 11.75 14.65 19.76
CA ILE A 128 12.73 14.74 18.67
C ILE A 128 12.69 16.17 18.08
N THR A 129 13.81 16.65 17.57
CA THR A 129 13.98 18.00 17.01
C THR A 129 13.60 18.09 15.52
N GLU A 130 13.54 19.29 14.93
CA GLU A 130 13.09 19.48 13.53
C GLU A 130 13.95 18.71 12.51
N HIS A 131 15.26 18.61 12.77
CA HIS A 131 16.20 17.82 11.97
C HIS A 131 16.01 16.29 12.11
N GLU A 132 15.14 15.85 13.01
CA GLU A 132 14.89 14.44 13.29
C GLU A 132 13.57 13.91 12.69
N ILE A 133 12.70 14.79 12.18
CA ILE A 133 11.53 14.42 11.36
C ILE A 133 11.98 13.67 10.11
N TRP A 134 13.01 14.23 9.45
CA TRP A 134 13.49 13.82 8.14
C TRP A 134 14.89 13.17 8.26
N LYS A 135 15.01 12.15 9.11
CA LYS A 135 16.20 11.29 9.10
C LYS A 135 16.15 10.37 7.89
N SER A 136 17.25 10.33 7.12
CA SER A 136 17.54 9.19 6.27
C SER A 136 17.66 7.96 7.17
N GLU A 137 16.75 6.98 7.00
CA GLU A 137 16.86 5.68 7.67
C GLU A 137 18.18 5.03 7.21
N PRO A 138 19.08 4.63 8.12
CA PRO A 138 20.35 4.02 7.73
C PRO A 138 20.09 2.72 6.96
N GLU A 139 20.95 2.40 6.00
CA GLU A 139 20.80 1.21 5.18
C GLU A 139 20.75 -0.05 6.07
N SER A 140 19.75 -0.91 5.84
CA SER A 140 19.58 -2.13 6.63
C SER A 140 20.74 -3.09 6.34
N LEU A 141 21.49 -3.45 7.39
CA LEU A 141 22.57 -4.44 7.30
C LEU A 141 22.04 -5.83 6.91
N ASP A 142 20.80 -6.15 7.31
CA ASP A 142 20.14 -7.43 7.01
C ASP A 142 19.51 -7.46 5.61
N VAL A 143 19.08 -6.30 5.09
CA VAL A 143 18.44 -6.14 3.77
C VAL A 143 19.03 -4.93 3.03
N PRO A 144 20.28 -5.03 2.52
CA PRO A 144 20.95 -3.92 1.85
C PRO A 144 20.31 -3.57 0.49
N ALA A 145 20.29 -2.28 0.17
CA ALA A 145 19.68 -1.70 -1.01
C ALA A 145 20.61 -1.85 -2.23
N ARG A 146 20.44 -2.93 -2.98
CA ARG A 146 21.21 -3.16 -4.22
C ARG A 146 20.81 -2.15 -5.29
N PRO A 147 21.77 -1.49 -5.99
CA PRO A 147 21.45 -0.56 -7.07
C PRO A 147 20.65 -1.22 -8.19
N ILE A 148 19.59 -0.57 -8.65
CA ILE A 148 18.81 -1.02 -9.81
C ILE A 148 19.62 -0.73 -11.07
N THR A 149 20.23 -1.77 -11.64
CA THR A 149 21.05 -1.65 -12.86
C THR A 149 20.20 -1.89 -14.11
N THR A 150 20.04 -0.86 -14.94
CA THR A 150 19.49 -1.05 -16.29
C THR A 150 20.56 -1.45 -17.30
N THR A 151 20.23 -2.38 -18.19
CA THR A 151 21.13 -2.88 -19.25
C THR A 151 21.35 -1.85 -20.36
N PHE A 152 22.35 -2.06 -21.22
CA PHE A 152 22.55 -1.21 -22.40
C PHE A 152 21.31 -1.17 -23.31
N LEU A 153 20.63 -2.31 -23.48
CA LEU A 153 19.43 -2.39 -24.32
C LEU A 153 18.23 -1.67 -23.69
N GLU A 154 17.98 -1.84 -22.38
CA GLU A 154 16.93 -1.09 -21.68
C GLU A 154 17.11 0.43 -21.75
N ARG A 155 18.36 0.91 -21.86
CA ARG A 155 18.68 2.34 -21.98
C ARG A 155 18.59 2.89 -23.41
N ASN A 156 18.88 2.07 -24.42
CA ASN A 156 19.14 2.53 -25.79
C ASN A 156 18.23 1.92 -26.86
N LEU A 157 17.40 0.92 -26.54
CA LEU A 157 16.39 0.43 -27.48
C LEU A 157 15.36 1.56 -27.76
N PRO A 158 15.04 1.83 -29.03
CA PRO A 158 14.07 2.87 -29.36
C PRO A 158 12.67 2.43 -28.94
N SER A 159 11.83 3.41 -28.58
CA SER A 159 10.37 3.20 -28.51
C SER A 159 9.81 2.85 -29.88
N ALA A 160 8.56 2.35 -29.96
CA ALA A 160 7.91 2.04 -31.23
C ALA A 160 7.97 3.21 -32.25
N GLN A 161 7.75 4.45 -31.79
CA GLN A 161 7.89 5.65 -32.64
C GLN A 161 9.35 5.94 -33.00
N GLY A 162 10.29 5.75 -32.06
CA GLY A 162 11.72 5.89 -32.33
C GLY A 162 12.20 4.92 -33.40
N LEU A 163 11.69 3.69 -33.40
CA LEU A 163 11.98 2.66 -34.39
C LEU A 163 11.43 3.04 -35.77
N VAL A 164 10.18 3.50 -35.86
CA VAL A 164 9.59 3.98 -37.12
C VAL A 164 10.40 5.15 -37.69
N ASN A 165 10.81 6.10 -36.85
CA ASN A 165 11.65 7.23 -37.28
C ASN A 165 13.02 6.73 -37.78
N PHE A 166 13.68 5.83 -37.03
CA PHE A 166 14.99 5.30 -37.39
C PHE A 166 14.94 4.52 -38.72
N ILE A 167 13.95 3.65 -38.91
CA ILE A 167 13.70 2.94 -40.17
C ILE A 167 13.50 3.96 -41.30
N GLY A 168 12.63 4.95 -41.07
CA GLY A 168 12.33 6.03 -42.01
C GLY A 168 13.55 6.85 -42.44
N TYR A 169 14.54 7.07 -41.56
CA TYR A 169 15.82 7.69 -41.94
C TYR A 169 16.79 6.73 -42.65
N SER A 170 16.76 5.44 -42.33
CA SER A 170 17.69 4.44 -42.88
C SER A 170 17.30 3.84 -44.25
N THR A 171 16.10 4.14 -44.75
CA THR A 171 15.53 3.55 -45.98
C THR A 171 15.61 4.51 -47.20
N PHE A 172 16.29 5.64 -47.05
CA PHE A 172 16.62 6.59 -48.13
C PHE A 172 18.14 6.74 -48.27
#